data_AF-A0A917PVT5-F1
#
_entry.id   AF-A0A917PVT5-F1
#
_cell.length_a   1.000
_cell.length_b   1.000
_cell.length_c   1.000
_cell.angle_alpha   90.00
_cell.angle_beta   90.00
_cell.angle_gamma   90.00
#
_symmetry.space_group_name_H-M   'P 1'
#
loop_
_entity.id
_entity.type
_entity.pdbx_description
1 polymer ?
#
loop_
_entity_poly.entity_id
_entity_poly.type
_entity_poly.pdbx_seq_one_letter_code
_entity_poly.pdbx_strand_id
1 'polypeptide(L)'
;MTSNHVLLNRVFNHRTFHGLINGKTNKVFTACLQRYVNKSRPAKNIELISNLYRYLAKHYRNEYFYKNTLLNKLLLGRHNMNTTTALAELPINTSKADFVLINGYATVYEIKTDLDSFDRLETQLNDYYHAFNKVFVVTSESNVDRLTNILKDTSTGICVLTSRNTISERKPAITDNRFLHHASMFKVLRKYEYESILHSHYGYLPTTTQVKYYKECFNLFEQININIAYCYMLNELKKRNIKEKEQFRNVPYELKYLAYFSGFKASDYGKLHDFLNKTRGIC
;
A
#
# COMPACT_ATOMS: atom_id res chain seq x y z
N MET A 1 2.26 -23.57 -18.46
CA MET A 1 1.49 -23.40 -17.20
C MET A 1 1.27 -21.93 -16.80
N THR A 2 1.73 -20.95 -17.58
CA THR A 2 1.74 -19.51 -17.25
C THR A 2 0.48 -18.72 -17.63
N SER A 3 -0.45 -19.27 -18.42
CA SER A 3 -1.67 -18.55 -18.85
C SER A 3 -2.80 -18.54 -17.81
N ASN A 4 -2.72 -19.36 -16.76
CA ASN A 4 -3.85 -19.56 -15.85
C ASN A 4 -4.04 -18.39 -14.88
N HIS A 5 -2.99 -17.78 -14.33
CA HIS A 5 -3.14 -16.83 -13.22
C HIS A 5 -3.32 -15.35 -13.64
N VAL A 6 -3.27 -15.04 -14.94
CA VAL A 6 -3.42 -13.67 -15.46
C VAL A 6 -4.77 -13.06 -15.06
N LEU A 7 -5.83 -13.86 -15.02
CA LEU A 7 -7.16 -13.40 -14.60
C LEU A 7 -7.20 -13.04 -13.11
N LEU A 8 -6.48 -13.79 -12.26
CA LEU A 8 -6.41 -13.57 -10.82
C LEU A 8 -5.63 -12.29 -10.46
N ASN A 9 -4.62 -11.92 -11.25
CA ASN A 9 -3.98 -10.60 -11.13
C ASN A 9 -4.91 -9.43 -11.49
N ARG A 10 -5.96 -9.69 -12.28
CA ARG A 10 -6.87 -8.65 -12.82
C ARG A 10 -8.20 -8.54 -12.07
N VAL A 11 -8.54 -9.50 -11.22
CA VAL A 11 -9.82 -9.50 -10.51
C VAL A 11 -9.80 -8.58 -9.29
N PHE A 12 -8.70 -8.60 -8.53
CA PHE A 12 -8.51 -7.73 -7.37
C PHE A 12 -7.67 -6.49 -7.72
N ASN A 13 -8.25 -5.60 -8.53
CA ASN A 13 -7.68 -4.26 -8.75
C ASN A 13 -8.78 -3.19 -8.66
N HIS A 14 -8.36 -1.93 -8.47
CA HIS A 14 -9.28 -0.81 -8.28
C HIS A 14 -10.26 -0.66 -9.46
N ARG A 15 -9.82 -0.82 -10.71
CA ARG A 15 -10.70 -0.66 -11.88
C ARG A 15 -11.83 -1.68 -11.89
N THR A 16 -11.52 -2.96 -11.68
CA THR A 16 -12.51 -4.03 -11.58
C THR A 16 -13.43 -3.80 -10.39
N PHE A 17 -12.86 -3.48 -9.23
CA PHE A 17 -13.60 -3.24 -8.00
C PHE A 17 -14.59 -2.08 -8.10
N HIS A 18 -14.14 -0.89 -8.55
CA HIS A 18 -15.02 0.25 -8.80
C HIS A 18 -16.09 -0.05 -9.84
N GLY A 19 -15.76 -0.78 -10.91
CA GLY A 19 -16.74 -1.20 -11.90
C GLY A 19 -17.86 -2.05 -11.28
N LEU A 20 -17.47 -3.05 -10.48
CA LEU A 20 -18.40 -3.99 -9.85
C LEU A 20 -19.36 -3.31 -8.87
N ILE A 21 -18.86 -2.44 -7.99
CA ILE A 21 -19.73 -1.75 -7.02
C ILE A 21 -20.67 -0.73 -7.68
N ASN A 22 -20.29 -0.17 -8.84
CA ASN A 22 -21.15 0.71 -9.63
C ASN A 22 -22.05 -0.07 -10.61
N GLY A 23 -22.29 -1.36 -10.36
CA GLY A 23 -23.24 -2.18 -11.11
C GLY A 23 -22.78 -2.63 -12.50
N LYS A 24 -21.54 -2.33 -12.91
CA LYS A 24 -21.03 -2.73 -14.24
C LYS A 24 -20.78 -4.23 -14.28
N THR A 25 -21.12 -4.86 -15.39
CA THR A 25 -20.68 -6.23 -15.67
C THR A 25 -19.17 -6.23 -15.93
N ASN A 26 -18.46 -7.23 -15.40
CA ASN A 26 -17.02 -7.35 -15.57
C ASN A 26 -16.67 -8.77 -16.04
N LYS A 27 -16.23 -8.88 -17.30
CA LYS A 27 -15.88 -10.16 -17.92
C LYS A 27 -14.77 -10.90 -17.18
N VAL A 28 -13.79 -10.18 -16.61
CA VAL A 28 -12.70 -10.78 -15.82
C VAL A 28 -13.25 -11.41 -14.54
N PHE A 29 -14.12 -10.70 -13.82
CA PHE A 29 -14.75 -11.23 -12.62
C PHE A 29 -15.57 -12.48 -12.93
N THR A 30 -16.43 -12.44 -13.96
CA THR A 30 -17.21 -13.61 -14.38
C THR A 30 -16.32 -14.79 -14.77
N ALA A 31 -15.28 -14.57 -15.57
CA ALA A 31 -14.36 -15.62 -15.99
C ALA A 31 -13.60 -16.24 -14.80
N CYS A 32 -13.17 -15.43 -13.82
CA CYS A 32 -12.57 -15.93 -12.59
C CYS A 32 -13.53 -16.83 -11.80
N LEU A 33 -14.79 -16.41 -11.66
CA LEU A 33 -15.79 -17.20 -10.94
C LEU A 33 -16.04 -18.54 -11.62
N GLN A 34 -16.22 -18.56 -12.94
CA GLN A 34 -16.44 -19.79 -13.70
C GLN A 34 -15.26 -20.76 -13.59
N ARG A 35 -14.04 -20.23 -13.44
CA ARG A 35 -12.82 -21.03 -13.41
C ARG A 35 -12.42 -21.54 -12.04
N TYR A 36 -12.65 -20.76 -10.98
CA TYR A 36 -12.07 -21.01 -9.66
C TYR A 36 -13.11 -21.24 -8.55
N VAL A 37 -14.40 -21.03 -8.83
CA VAL A 37 -15.46 -21.22 -7.84
C VAL A 37 -16.40 -22.32 -8.32
N ASN A 38 -16.60 -23.35 -7.49
CA ASN A 38 -17.51 -24.45 -7.81
C ASN A 38 -18.97 -23.95 -7.80
N LYS A 39 -19.73 -24.24 -8.86
CA LYS A 39 -21.02 -23.61 -9.19
C LYS A 39 -22.25 -24.33 -8.65
N SER A 40 -22.16 -25.04 -7.54
CA SER A 40 -23.25 -25.94 -7.11
C SER A 40 -24.54 -25.23 -6.71
N ARG A 41 -24.50 -23.92 -6.38
CA ARG A 41 -25.70 -23.13 -6.02
C ARG A 41 -25.52 -21.62 -6.25
N PRO A 42 -26.63 -20.87 -6.38
CA PRO A 42 -26.59 -19.40 -6.30
C PRO A 42 -25.91 -18.94 -5.01
N ALA A 43 -25.05 -17.93 -5.12
CA ALA A 43 -24.27 -17.40 -4.01
C ALA A 43 -24.23 -15.88 -4.04
N LYS A 44 -24.09 -15.27 -2.86
CA LYS A 44 -23.86 -13.82 -2.74
C LYS A 44 -22.46 -13.46 -3.22
N ASN A 45 -22.27 -12.26 -3.75
CA ASN A 45 -20.95 -11.82 -4.21
C ASN A 45 -19.88 -11.87 -3.11
N ILE A 46 -20.24 -11.65 -1.85
CA ILE A 46 -19.30 -11.82 -0.73
C ILE A 46 -18.73 -13.24 -0.64
N GLU A 47 -19.55 -14.28 -0.74
CA GLU A 47 -19.12 -15.68 -0.71
C GLU A 47 -18.22 -16.02 -1.91
N LEU A 48 -18.60 -15.52 -3.08
CA LEU A 48 -17.85 -15.69 -4.32
C LEU A 48 -16.45 -15.05 -4.23
N ILE A 49 -16.36 -13.84 -3.68
CA ILE A 49 -15.09 -13.13 -3.46
C ILE A 49 -14.24 -13.87 -2.43
N SER A 50 -14.83 -14.32 -1.32
CA SER A 50 -14.12 -15.10 -0.30
C SER A 50 -13.56 -16.41 -0.88
N ASN A 51 -14.30 -17.09 -1.75
CA ASN A 51 -13.83 -18.29 -2.42
C ASN A 51 -12.64 -18.01 -3.36
N LEU A 52 -12.72 -16.93 -4.16
CA LEU A 52 -11.60 -16.50 -5.02
C LEU A 52 -10.35 -16.14 -4.20
N TYR A 53 -10.51 -15.41 -3.10
CA TYR A 53 -9.40 -15.01 -2.25
C TYR A 53 -8.77 -16.21 -1.53
N ARG A 54 -9.59 -17.19 -1.10
CA ARG A 54 -9.08 -18.46 -0.53
C ARG A 54 -8.27 -19.24 -1.55
N TYR A 55 -8.68 -19.24 -2.82
CA TYR A 55 -7.90 -19.83 -3.90
C TYR A 55 -6.54 -19.12 -4.07
N LEU A 56 -6.51 -17.78 -4.09
CA LEU A 56 -5.25 -17.01 -4.10
C LEU A 56 -4.34 -17.40 -2.94
N ALA A 57 -4.88 -17.43 -1.72
CA ALA A 57 -4.13 -17.73 -0.50
C ALA A 57 -3.43 -19.11 -0.54
N LYS A 58 -4.06 -20.10 -1.18
CA LYS A 58 -3.58 -21.49 -1.23
C LYS A 58 -2.67 -21.76 -2.43
N HIS A 59 -2.96 -21.16 -3.59
CA HIS A 59 -2.36 -21.58 -4.85
C HIS A 59 -1.53 -20.50 -5.55
N TYR A 60 -1.76 -19.22 -5.25
CA TYR A 60 -1.17 -18.12 -6.01
C TYR A 60 -1.17 -16.80 -5.22
N ARG A 61 -0.20 -16.65 -4.31
CA ARG A 61 -0.05 -15.46 -3.48
C ARG A 61 0.63 -14.34 -4.26
N ASN A 62 -0.15 -13.65 -5.08
CA ASN A 62 0.32 -12.52 -5.85
C ASN A 62 0.47 -11.24 -5.01
N GLU A 63 0.97 -10.19 -5.66
CA GLU A 63 1.19 -8.86 -5.06
C GLU A 63 -0.04 -8.33 -4.30
N TYR A 64 -1.25 -8.48 -4.87
CA TYR A 64 -2.49 -8.08 -4.20
C TYR A 64 -2.68 -8.81 -2.86
N PHE A 65 -2.44 -10.12 -2.83
CA PHE A 65 -2.57 -10.90 -1.61
C PHE A 65 -1.61 -10.42 -0.51
N TYR A 66 -0.36 -10.10 -0.88
CA TYR A 66 0.61 -9.51 0.05
C TYR A 66 0.15 -8.14 0.54
N LYS A 67 -0.19 -7.22 -0.37
CA LYS A 67 -0.66 -5.86 -0.03
C LYS A 67 -1.88 -5.88 0.89
N ASN A 68 -2.87 -6.70 0.56
CA ASN A 68 -4.07 -6.85 1.38
C ASN A 68 -3.77 -7.50 2.74
N THR A 69 -2.86 -8.47 2.80
CA THR A 69 -2.46 -9.07 4.06
C THR A 69 -1.66 -8.11 4.94
N LEU A 70 -0.74 -7.32 4.36
CA LEU A 70 -0.01 -6.28 5.09
C LEU A 70 -0.96 -5.25 5.69
N LEU A 71 -1.91 -4.72 4.91
CA LEU A 71 -2.89 -3.77 5.42
C LEU A 71 -3.69 -4.39 6.58
N ASN A 72 -4.27 -5.58 6.40
CA ASN A 72 -5.08 -6.21 7.43
C ASN A 72 -4.28 -6.52 8.71
N LYS A 73 -3.07 -7.08 8.57
CA LYS A 73 -2.29 -7.55 9.73
C LYS A 73 -1.55 -6.42 10.42
N LEU A 74 -0.99 -5.47 9.69
CA LEU A 74 -0.24 -4.36 10.27
C LEU A 74 -1.21 -3.26 10.70
N LEU A 75 -1.96 -2.65 9.78
CA LEU A 75 -2.80 -1.50 10.12
C LEU A 75 -3.95 -1.88 11.06
N LEU A 76 -4.63 -3.00 10.83
CA LEU A 76 -5.85 -3.35 11.56
C LEU A 76 -5.64 -4.38 12.68
N GLY A 77 -4.58 -5.19 12.59
CA GLY A 77 -4.25 -6.20 13.58
C GLY A 77 -3.30 -5.72 14.68
N ARG A 78 -2.35 -4.82 14.35
CA ARG A 78 -1.34 -4.31 15.30
C ARG A 78 -1.54 -2.87 15.70
N HIS A 79 -2.26 -2.10 14.89
CA HIS A 79 -2.37 -0.65 15.04
C HIS A 79 -3.82 -0.18 15.07
N ASN A 80 -4.01 1.11 15.33
CA ASN A 80 -5.30 1.77 15.32
C ASN A 80 -5.35 2.80 14.18
N MET A 81 -6.39 2.73 13.35
CA MET A 81 -6.59 3.68 12.24
C MET A 81 -6.79 5.14 12.69
N ASN A 82 -7.00 5.41 13.98
CA ASN A 82 -7.06 6.76 14.53
C ASN A 82 -5.67 7.39 14.67
N THR A 83 -4.65 6.57 14.90
CA THR A 83 -3.28 7.03 15.11
C THR A 83 -2.34 6.63 13.98
N THR A 84 -2.78 5.73 13.10
CA THR A 84 -1.96 5.12 12.05
C THR A 84 -2.57 5.35 10.68
N THR A 85 -1.70 5.72 9.74
CA THR A 85 -2.06 5.91 8.32
C THR A 85 -1.24 4.95 7.48
N ALA A 86 -1.90 4.28 6.54
CA ALA A 86 -1.21 3.51 5.51
C ALA A 86 -1.20 4.30 4.20
N LEU A 87 -0.08 4.26 3.49
CA LEU A 87 0.05 4.73 2.12
C LEU A 87 0.45 3.52 1.27
N ALA A 88 0.12 3.57 -0.01
CA ALA A 88 0.58 2.57 -0.97
C ALA A 88 0.97 3.26 -2.27
N GLU A 89 1.79 2.58 -3.06
CA GLU A 89 2.18 3.04 -4.39
C GLU A 89 2.84 4.43 -4.37
N LEU A 90 3.61 4.73 -3.32
CA LEU A 90 4.15 6.07 -3.10
C LEU A 90 5.41 6.28 -3.95
N PRO A 91 5.41 7.21 -4.94
CA PRO A 91 6.58 7.46 -5.77
C PRO A 91 7.70 8.09 -4.95
N ILE A 92 8.91 7.56 -5.08
CA ILE A 92 10.12 8.08 -4.43
C ILE A 92 11.25 7.97 -5.46
N ASN A 93 11.71 9.12 -5.95
CA ASN A 93 12.67 9.19 -7.05
C ASN A 93 12.26 8.32 -8.25
N THR A 94 13.05 7.31 -8.60
CA THR A 94 12.78 6.42 -9.76
C THR A 94 11.99 5.17 -9.38
N SER A 95 11.72 4.99 -8.08
CA SER A 95 11.07 3.84 -7.50
C SER A 95 9.69 4.20 -6.94
N LYS A 96 8.96 3.18 -6.48
CA LYS A 96 7.62 3.34 -5.94
C LYS A 96 7.44 2.37 -4.77
N ALA A 97 7.39 2.93 -3.57
CA ALA A 97 7.20 2.15 -2.35
C ALA A 97 5.82 1.49 -2.34
N ASP A 98 5.79 0.17 -2.22
CA ASP A 98 4.57 -0.62 -2.27
C ASP A 98 3.60 -0.29 -1.14
N PHE A 99 4.12 -0.18 0.08
CA PHE A 99 3.33 0.07 1.27
C PHE A 99 4.13 0.84 2.32
N VAL A 100 3.55 1.90 2.88
CA VAL A 100 4.16 2.71 3.94
C VAL A 100 3.18 2.80 5.09
N LEU A 101 3.64 2.54 6.31
CA LEU A 101 2.85 2.68 7.51
C LEU A 101 3.40 3.82 8.37
N ILE A 102 2.54 4.73 8.81
CA ILE A 102 2.93 5.92 9.57
C ILE A 102 2.17 5.97 10.90
N ASN A 103 2.89 5.81 12.02
CA ASN A 103 2.37 5.94 13.39
C ASN A 103 3.48 6.40 14.35
N GLY A 104 3.70 7.72 14.43
CA GLY A 104 4.82 8.31 15.19
C GLY A 104 6.17 8.20 14.48
N TYR A 105 6.38 7.12 13.73
CA TYR A 105 7.45 6.93 12.75
C TYR A 105 6.86 6.32 11.47
N ALA A 106 7.60 6.39 10.36
CA ALA A 106 7.24 5.73 9.11
C ALA A 106 8.02 4.42 8.94
N THR A 107 7.38 3.42 8.35
CA THR A 107 8.02 2.17 7.93
C THR A 107 7.59 1.84 6.52
N VAL A 108 8.56 1.72 5.62
CA VAL A 108 8.36 1.30 4.22
C VAL A 108 8.45 -0.23 4.16
N TYR A 109 7.56 -0.84 3.39
CA TYR A 109 7.53 -2.26 3.09
C TYR A 109 7.55 -2.43 1.56
N GLU A 110 8.67 -2.93 1.05
CA GLU A 110 8.82 -3.41 -0.34
C GLU A 110 8.37 -4.86 -0.42
N ILE A 111 7.53 -5.23 -1.38
CA ILE A 111 7.02 -6.60 -1.52
C ILE A 111 7.81 -7.33 -2.61
N LYS A 112 8.33 -8.51 -2.29
CA LYS A 112 8.94 -9.45 -3.22
C LYS A 112 8.28 -10.81 -3.10
N THR A 113 7.35 -11.09 -4.01
CA THR A 113 6.67 -12.38 -4.07
C THR A 113 7.58 -13.47 -4.66
N ASP A 114 7.13 -14.72 -4.64
CA ASP A 114 7.83 -15.83 -5.32
C ASP A 114 7.97 -15.64 -6.83
N LEU A 115 7.27 -14.67 -7.42
CA LEU A 115 7.24 -14.38 -8.85
C LEU A 115 8.21 -13.27 -9.25
N ASP A 116 8.78 -12.55 -8.28
CA ASP A 116 9.59 -11.37 -8.51
C ASP A 116 11.08 -11.70 -8.60
N SER A 117 11.81 -10.93 -9.41
CA SER A 117 13.28 -10.88 -9.35
C SER A 117 13.74 -9.84 -8.31
N PHE A 118 15.01 -9.93 -7.92
CA PHE A 118 15.63 -8.97 -7.00
C PHE A 118 16.49 -7.92 -7.73
N ASP A 119 16.49 -7.91 -9.06
CA ASP A 119 17.44 -7.10 -9.86
C ASP A 119 17.27 -5.59 -9.62
N ARG A 120 16.06 -5.15 -9.27
CA ARG A 120 15.75 -3.75 -8.96
C ARG A 120 15.81 -3.41 -7.49
N LEU A 121 16.02 -4.41 -6.62
CA LEU A 121 15.87 -4.25 -5.18
C LEU A 121 16.82 -3.18 -4.62
N GLU A 122 18.08 -3.21 -5.04
CA GLU A 122 19.09 -2.25 -4.57
C GLU A 122 18.69 -0.80 -4.87
N THR A 123 18.34 -0.50 -6.12
CA THR A 123 17.86 0.84 -6.53
C THR A 123 16.64 1.27 -5.75
N GLN A 124 15.68 0.35 -5.55
CA GLN A 124 14.47 0.62 -4.78
C GLN A 124 14.78 0.97 -3.33
N LEU A 125 15.61 0.16 -2.66
CA LEU A 125 15.99 0.41 -1.27
C LEU A 125 16.73 1.74 -1.12
N ASN A 126 17.68 2.03 -2.02
CA ASN A 126 18.39 3.30 -2.02
C ASN A 126 17.43 4.50 -2.17
N ASP A 127 16.52 4.42 -3.14
CA ASP A 127 15.50 5.46 -3.34
C ASP A 127 14.62 5.65 -2.10
N TYR A 128 14.20 4.57 -1.44
CA TYR A 128 13.35 4.65 -0.24
C TYR A 128 14.07 5.30 0.93
N TYR A 129 15.36 4.99 1.12
CA TYR A 129 16.17 5.61 2.17
C TYR A 129 16.40 7.12 1.96
N HIS A 130 16.23 7.62 0.73
CA HIS A 130 16.27 9.05 0.47
C HIS A 130 15.08 9.84 1.05
N ALA A 131 13.95 9.18 1.34
CA ALA A 131 12.76 9.83 1.89
C ALA A 131 12.30 9.26 3.23
N PHE A 132 12.69 8.03 3.58
CA PHE A 132 12.29 7.35 4.80
C PHE A 132 13.49 6.69 5.48
N ASN A 133 13.44 6.53 6.79
CA ASN A 133 14.58 6.01 7.56
C ASN A 133 14.44 4.56 8.01
N LYS A 134 13.31 3.90 7.73
CA LYS A 134 13.06 2.51 8.14
C LYS A 134 12.37 1.74 7.03
N VAL A 135 13.04 0.70 6.53
CA VAL A 135 12.62 -0.08 5.37
C VAL A 135 12.68 -1.57 5.69
N PHE A 136 11.64 -2.30 5.28
CA PHE A 136 11.58 -3.75 5.26
C PHE A 136 11.36 -4.25 3.83
N VAL A 137 11.94 -5.41 3.54
CA VAL A 137 11.49 -6.26 2.44
C VAL A 137 10.55 -7.33 2.99
N VAL A 138 9.38 -7.46 2.40
CA VAL A 138 8.38 -8.49 2.71
C VAL A 138 8.43 -9.56 1.64
N THR A 139 8.66 -10.81 2.05
CA THR A 139 8.86 -11.92 1.11
C THR A 139 8.17 -13.21 1.57
N SER A 140 8.22 -14.25 0.74
CA SER A 140 7.88 -15.63 1.07
C SER A 140 9.01 -16.33 1.86
N GLU A 141 8.69 -17.50 2.44
CA GLU A 141 9.63 -18.35 3.18
C GLU A 141 10.79 -18.88 2.31
N SER A 142 10.54 -19.15 1.04
CA SER A 142 11.51 -19.64 0.04
C SER A 142 12.62 -18.65 -0.31
N ASN A 143 12.37 -17.36 -0.15
CA ASN A 143 13.28 -16.29 -0.56
C ASN A 143 14.15 -15.73 0.59
N VAL A 144 13.95 -16.21 1.82
CA VAL A 144 14.55 -15.65 3.03
C VAL A 144 16.07 -15.75 3.02
N ASP A 145 16.63 -16.91 2.71
CA ASP A 145 18.08 -17.13 2.76
C ASP A 145 18.80 -16.25 1.74
N ARG A 146 18.25 -16.16 0.53
CA ARG A 146 18.75 -15.28 -0.53
C ARG A 146 18.73 -13.82 -0.12
N LEU A 147 17.61 -13.33 0.44
CA LEU A 147 17.51 -11.94 0.90
C LEU A 147 18.38 -11.66 2.11
N THR A 148 18.56 -12.63 3.01
CA THR A 148 19.44 -12.50 4.17
C THR A 148 20.88 -12.28 3.73
N ASN A 149 21.33 -12.98 2.69
CA ASN A 149 22.65 -12.77 2.10
C ASN A 149 22.76 -11.39 1.40
N ILE A 150 21.78 -11.02 0.57
CA ILE A 150 21.78 -9.72 -0.14
C ILE A 150 21.79 -8.54 0.84
N LEU A 151 21.04 -8.66 1.94
CA LEU A 151 20.82 -7.56 2.87
C LEU A 151 21.68 -7.65 4.13
N LYS A 152 22.63 -8.58 4.23
CA LYS A 152 23.33 -8.88 5.49
C LYS A 152 23.88 -7.64 6.19
N ASP A 153 24.54 -6.76 5.44
CA ASP A 153 25.25 -5.59 5.97
C ASP A 153 24.47 -4.28 5.78
N THR A 154 23.15 -4.35 5.55
CA THR A 154 22.28 -3.18 5.37
C THR A 154 21.42 -2.91 6.61
N SER A 155 20.88 -1.69 6.73
CA SER A 155 19.88 -1.33 7.74
C SER A 155 18.48 -1.91 7.46
N THR A 156 18.28 -2.57 6.31
CA THR A 156 16.97 -3.05 5.84
C THR A 156 16.55 -4.32 6.53
N GLY A 157 15.33 -4.35 7.08
CA GLY A 157 14.77 -5.54 7.70
C GLY A 157 14.16 -6.52 6.70
N ILE A 158 13.90 -7.74 7.17
CA ILE A 158 13.24 -8.80 6.40
C ILE A 158 12.03 -9.29 7.18
N CYS A 159 10.86 -9.19 6.55
CA CYS A 159 9.60 -9.77 6.99
C CYS A 159 9.20 -10.90 6.06
N VAL A 160 8.61 -11.94 6.64
CA VAL A 160 8.14 -13.12 5.91
C VAL A 160 6.65 -13.27 6.08
N LEU A 161 5.93 -13.33 4.96
CA LEU A 161 4.55 -13.76 4.95
C LEU A 161 4.51 -15.29 4.93
N THR A 162 4.31 -15.89 6.10
CA THR A 162 4.38 -17.35 6.27
C THR A 162 3.22 -18.05 5.56
N SER A 163 3.39 -19.35 5.29
CA SER A 163 2.31 -20.25 4.85
C SER A 163 1.03 -20.16 5.71
N ARG A 164 1.15 -19.82 7.00
CA ARG A 164 0.03 -19.61 7.94
C ARG A 164 -0.59 -18.20 7.89
N ASN A 165 -0.25 -17.38 6.90
CA ASN A 165 -0.73 -15.99 6.73
C ASN A 165 -0.43 -15.09 7.93
N THR A 166 0.75 -15.27 8.54
CA THR A 166 1.30 -14.38 9.56
C THR A 166 2.52 -13.65 9.02
N ILE A 167 2.79 -12.45 9.54
CA ILE A 167 3.98 -11.68 9.19
C ILE A 167 5.00 -11.91 10.30
N SER A 168 6.08 -12.62 9.98
CA SER A 168 7.18 -12.90 10.89
C SER A 168 8.40 -12.07 10.51
N GLU A 169 8.95 -11.33 11.46
CA GLU A 169 10.25 -10.69 11.28
C GLU A 169 11.35 -11.76 11.32
N ARG A 170 12.31 -11.68 10.39
CA ARG A 170 13.50 -12.55 10.32
C ARG A 170 14.78 -11.76 10.50
N LYS A 171 14.77 -10.50 10.05
CA LYS A 171 15.82 -9.52 10.31
C LYS A 171 15.16 -8.21 10.73
N PRO A 172 15.51 -7.62 11.87
CA PRO A 172 14.97 -6.32 12.28
C PRO A 172 15.48 -5.22 11.33
N ALA A 173 14.62 -4.23 11.05
CA ALA A 173 15.06 -3.01 10.37
C ALA A 173 15.64 -2.02 11.38
N ILE A 174 16.77 -1.41 11.02
CA ILE A 174 17.44 -0.38 11.80
C ILE A 174 17.06 0.99 11.22
N THR A 175 16.76 1.95 12.10
CA THR A 175 16.50 3.33 11.68
C THR A 175 17.81 3.97 11.19
N ASP A 176 17.78 4.52 9.98
CA ASP A 176 18.96 5.11 9.35
C ASP A 176 18.63 6.45 8.67
N ASN A 177 19.02 7.55 9.32
CA ASN A 177 18.76 8.91 8.81
C ASN A 177 19.86 9.41 7.88
N ARG A 178 20.97 8.68 7.70
CA ARG A 178 22.17 9.16 6.99
C ARG A 178 21.91 9.47 5.52
N PHE A 179 20.93 8.80 4.93
CA PHE A 179 20.64 8.85 3.49
C PHE A 179 19.45 9.74 3.15
N LEU A 180 18.82 10.40 4.13
CA LEU A 180 17.71 11.30 3.85
C LEU A 180 18.16 12.47 2.95
N HIS A 181 17.29 12.88 2.04
CA HIS A 181 17.51 14.03 1.16
C HIS A 181 16.26 14.91 1.09
N HIS A 182 16.42 16.23 1.28
CA HIS A 182 15.34 17.20 1.19
C HIS A 182 14.59 17.12 -0.13
N ALA A 183 15.30 17.00 -1.26
CA ALA A 183 14.69 16.90 -2.58
C ALA A 183 13.74 15.70 -2.71
N SER A 184 14.12 14.54 -2.17
CA SER A 184 13.32 13.33 -2.20
C SER A 184 12.08 13.47 -1.31
N MET A 185 12.26 13.97 -0.08
CA MET A 185 11.15 14.24 0.84
C MET A 185 10.17 15.27 0.29
N PHE A 186 10.67 16.34 -0.31
CA PHE A 186 9.85 17.40 -0.89
C PHE A 186 9.00 16.91 -2.07
N LYS A 187 9.55 16.03 -2.92
CA LYS A 187 8.82 15.41 -4.04
C LYS A 187 7.71 14.45 -3.59
N VAL A 188 7.81 13.88 -2.39
CA VAL A 188 6.77 13.02 -1.80
C VAL A 188 5.55 13.84 -1.35
N LEU A 189 5.77 15.10 -0.97
CA LEU A 189 4.73 16.02 -0.49
C LEU A 189 3.88 16.58 -1.65
N ARG A 190 2.58 16.70 -1.38
CA ARG A 190 1.65 17.45 -2.25
C ARG A 190 1.77 18.94 -1.98
N LYS A 191 1.29 19.77 -2.92
CA LYS A 191 1.34 21.24 -2.81
C LYS A 191 0.90 21.79 -1.45
N TYR A 192 -0.33 21.46 -1.05
CA TYR A 192 -0.86 21.93 0.23
C TYR A 192 -0.07 21.43 1.45
N GLU A 193 0.65 20.30 1.32
CA GLU A 193 1.41 19.71 2.43
C GLU A 193 2.73 20.45 2.63
N TYR A 194 3.51 20.68 1.57
CA TYR A 194 4.72 21.49 1.74
C TYR A 194 4.39 22.94 2.08
N GLU A 195 3.27 23.49 1.58
CA GLU A 195 2.80 24.83 1.98
C GLU A 195 2.47 24.88 3.48
N SER A 196 1.74 23.88 3.98
CA SER A 196 1.45 23.73 5.41
C SER A 196 2.73 23.69 6.25
N ILE A 197 3.75 22.95 5.81
CA ILE A 197 5.05 22.85 6.50
C ILE A 197 5.75 24.21 6.53
N LEU A 198 5.89 24.87 5.36
CA LEU A 198 6.59 26.15 5.27
C LEU A 198 5.89 27.23 6.07
N HIS A 199 4.57 27.32 5.99
CA HIS A 199 3.80 28.29 6.77
C HIS A 199 3.91 28.02 8.26
N SER A 200 3.87 26.75 8.70
CA SER A 200 4.04 26.39 10.11
C SER A 200 5.44 26.67 10.65
N HIS A 201 6.49 26.52 9.82
CA HIS A 201 7.88 26.68 10.23
C HIS A 201 8.37 28.14 10.16
N TYR A 202 8.02 28.86 9.08
CA TYR A 202 8.50 30.22 8.83
C TYR A 202 7.44 31.30 9.05
N GLY A 203 6.16 30.95 9.14
CA GLY A 203 5.05 31.90 9.24
C GLY A 203 4.59 32.51 7.91
N TYR A 204 5.24 32.18 6.78
CA TYR A 204 4.91 32.73 5.46
C TYR A 204 5.15 31.73 4.33
N LEU A 205 4.65 32.07 3.14
CA LEU A 205 4.92 31.39 1.87
C LEU A 205 5.65 32.35 0.92
N PRO A 206 6.48 31.85 0.00
CA PRO A 206 7.25 32.72 -0.89
C PRO A 206 6.30 33.51 -1.79
N THR A 207 6.52 34.83 -1.87
CA THR A 207 5.78 35.70 -2.80
C THR A 207 6.51 35.72 -4.13
N THR A 208 6.05 34.92 -5.08
CA THR A 208 6.69 34.76 -6.39
C THR A 208 5.69 34.39 -7.48
N THR A 209 6.14 34.38 -8.74
CA THR A 209 5.33 33.93 -9.89
C THR A 209 4.99 32.44 -9.79
N GLN A 210 3.87 32.03 -10.39
CA GLN A 210 3.44 30.63 -10.42
C GLN A 210 4.48 29.66 -11.01
N VAL A 211 5.28 30.13 -11.97
CA VAL A 211 6.36 29.35 -12.62
C VAL A 211 7.51 29.05 -11.66
N LYS A 212 7.85 30.00 -10.77
CA LYS A 212 8.94 29.86 -9.81
C LYS A 212 8.51 29.27 -8.48
N TYR A 213 7.21 29.23 -8.20
CA TYR A 213 6.65 28.89 -6.89
C TYR A 213 7.17 27.57 -6.30
N TYR A 214 7.15 26.48 -7.07
CA TYR A 214 7.65 25.18 -6.61
C TYR A 214 9.12 25.24 -6.20
N LYS A 215 9.94 25.92 -6.99
CA LYS A 215 11.38 26.08 -6.74
C LYS A 215 11.63 26.92 -5.48
N GLU A 216 10.93 28.03 -5.31
CA GLU A 216 11.10 28.86 -4.10
C GLU A 216 10.61 28.17 -2.83
N CYS A 217 9.50 27.41 -2.90
CA CYS A 217 9.08 26.56 -1.79
C CYS A 217 10.12 25.48 -1.46
N PHE A 218 10.72 24.87 -2.47
CA PHE A 218 11.79 23.89 -2.26
C PHE A 218 13.02 24.54 -1.61
N ASN A 219 13.45 25.71 -2.10
CA ASN A 219 14.58 26.46 -1.53
C ASN A 219 14.38 26.71 -0.03
N LEU A 220 13.18 27.14 0.37
CA LEU A 220 12.84 27.32 1.79
C LEU A 220 12.85 26.00 2.56
N PHE A 221 12.26 24.93 1.99
CA PHE A 221 12.22 23.62 2.64
C PHE A 221 13.61 23.03 2.85
N GLU A 222 14.53 23.24 1.90
CA GLU A 222 15.93 22.78 1.96
C GLU A 222 16.72 23.42 3.11
N GLN A 223 16.35 24.62 3.55
CA GLN A 223 16.98 25.28 4.70
C GLN A 223 16.56 24.70 6.06
N ILE A 224 15.48 23.91 6.12
CA ILE A 224 15.02 23.29 7.36
C ILE A 224 15.99 22.16 7.73
N ASN A 225 16.38 22.03 9.00
CA ASN A 225 17.19 20.87 9.43
C ASN A 225 16.54 19.56 8.98
N ILE A 226 17.32 18.64 8.39
CA ILE A 226 16.77 17.47 7.70
C ILE A 226 15.93 16.56 8.60
N ASN A 227 16.27 16.42 9.88
CA ASN A 227 15.49 15.63 10.82
C ASN A 227 14.17 16.32 11.17
N ILE A 228 14.16 17.65 11.26
CA ILE A 228 12.94 18.44 11.48
C ILE A 228 12.04 18.36 10.25
N ALA A 229 12.61 18.54 9.04
CA ALA A 229 11.91 18.40 7.77
C ALA A 229 11.27 17.01 7.62
N TYR A 230 12.00 15.96 8.02
CA TYR A 230 11.48 14.59 8.06
C TYR A 230 10.26 14.47 8.99
N CYS A 231 10.35 14.97 10.23
CA CYS A 231 9.23 14.97 11.17
C CYS A 231 8.00 15.72 10.62
N TYR A 232 8.20 16.88 10.00
CA TYR A 232 7.12 17.63 9.35
C TYR A 232 6.49 16.86 8.19
N MET A 233 7.30 16.24 7.33
CA MET A 233 6.79 15.39 6.26
C MET A 233 5.93 14.26 6.81
N LEU A 234 6.39 13.55 7.85
CA LEU A 234 5.61 12.47 8.47
C LEU A 234 4.27 12.96 9.03
N ASN A 235 4.25 14.15 9.64
CA ASN A 235 3.02 14.74 10.16
C ASN A 235 2.02 15.07 9.06
N GLU A 236 2.46 15.59 7.92
CA GLU A 236 1.57 15.81 6.77
C GLU A 236 1.09 14.51 6.14
N LEU A 237 2.00 13.55 5.91
CA LEU A 237 1.65 12.26 5.33
C LEU A 237 0.66 11.47 6.21
N LYS A 238 0.76 11.61 7.54
CA LYS A 238 -0.19 11.02 8.50
C LYS A 238 -1.62 11.52 8.29
N LYS A 239 -1.82 12.73 7.76
CA LYS A 239 -3.15 13.30 7.49
C LYS A 239 -3.85 12.66 6.28
N ARG A 240 -3.15 11.89 5.43
CA ARG A 240 -3.72 11.22 4.24
C ARG A 240 -4.59 9.98 4.56
N ASN A 241 -5.16 9.92 5.76
CA ASN A 241 -5.95 8.78 6.23
C ASN A 241 -7.39 8.82 5.68
N ILE A 242 -8.07 7.67 5.71
CA ILE A 242 -9.49 7.58 5.35
C ILE A 242 -10.36 8.30 6.39
N LYS A 243 -11.45 8.93 5.94
CA LYS A 243 -12.40 9.63 6.82
C LYS A 243 -13.47 8.68 7.34
N GLU A 244 -13.96 7.79 6.48
CA GLU A 244 -15.08 6.86 6.67
C GLU A 244 -14.66 5.58 7.40
N LYS A 245 -14.02 5.75 8.57
CA LYS A 245 -13.40 4.64 9.32
C LYS A 245 -14.41 3.58 9.79
N GLU A 246 -15.59 4.00 10.22
CA GLU A 246 -16.61 3.07 10.72
C GLU A 246 -17.18 2.20 9.59
N GLN A 247 -17.48 2.80 8.44
CA GLN A 247 -17.93 2.06 7.26
C GLN A 247 -16.84 1.11 6.75
N PHE A 248 -15.58 1.56 6.79
CA PHE A 248 -14.44 0.75 6.39
C PHE A 248 -14.25 -0.52 7.25
N ARG A 249 -14.59 -0.46 8.55
CA ARG A 249 -14.50 -1.64 9.44
C ARG A 249 -15.34 -2.80 8.91
N ASN A 250 -16.49 -2.50 8.32
CA ASN A 250 -17.43 -3.49 7.76
C ASN A 250 -17.02 -4.07 6.40
N VAL A 251 -15.96 -3.54 5.76
CA VAL A 251 -15.46 -4.09 4.50
C VAL A 251 -14.86 -5.48 4.75
N PRO A 252 -15.20 -6.51 3.93
CA PRO A 252 -14.62 -7.85 4.06
C PRO A 252 -13.09 -7.85 3.95
N TYR A 253 -12.43 -8.77 4.66
CA TYR A 253 -10.96 -8.90 4.70
C TYR A 253 -10.34 -8.87 3.30
N GLU A 254 -10.96 -9.60 2.37
CA GLU A 254 -10.53 -9.82 0.99
C GLU A 254 -10.50 -8.55 0.14
N LEU A 255 -11.17 -7.49 0.57
CA LEU A 255 -11.36 -6.24 -0.20
C LEU A 255 -10.84 -5.00 0.53
N LYS A 256 -10.31 -5.14 1.75
CA LYS A 256 -9.91 -4.00 2.57
C LYS A 256 -8.85 -3.13 1.89
N TYR A 257 -7.85 -3.72 1.23
CA TYR A 257 -6.86 -2.93 0.50
C TYR A 257 -7.47 -2.05 -0.57
N LEU A 258 -8.35 -2.63 -1.40
CA LEU A 258 -9.02 -1.87 -2.45
C LEU A 258 -9.88 -0.77 -1.84
N ALA A 259 -10.71 -1.07 -0.84
CA ALA A 259 -11.55 -0.05 -0.22
C ALA A 259 -10.75 1.08 0.44
N TYR A 260 -9.68 0.76 1.17
CA TYR A 260 -8.86 1.74 1.89
C TYR A 260 -8.23 2.75 0.94
N PHE A 261 -7.68 2.28 -0.19
CA PHE A 261 -6.99 3.14 -1.16
C PHE A 261 -7.88 3.66 -2.30
N SER A 262 -9.21 3.46 -2.24
CA SER A 262 -10.13 3.94 -3.29
C SER A 262 -10.65 5.37 -3.07
N GLY A 263 -10.39 5.99 -1.91
CA GLY A 263 -10.94 7.31 -1.58
C GLY A 263 -12.48 7.33 -1.52
N PHE A 264 -13.08 6.20 -1.10
CA PHE A 264 -14.53 6.04 -1.01
C PHE A 264 -15.18 7.06 -0.09
N LYS A 265 -16.30 7.62 -0.55
CA LYS A 265 -17.22 8.39 0.29
C LYS A 265 -18.23 7.45 0.95
N ALA A 266 -18.99 7.95 1.93
CA ALA A 266 -20.04 7.18 2.60
C ALA A 266 -21.00 6.46 1.63
N SER A 267 -21.39 7.11 0.52
CA SER A 267 -22.26 6.53 -0.49
C SER A 267 -21.65 5.34 -1.24
N ASP A 268 -20.32 5.32 -1.42
CA ASP A 268 -19.64 4.21 -2.10
C ASP A 268 -19.61 2.94 -1.24
N TYR A 269 -19.58 3.08 0.09
CA TYR A 269 -19.74 1.94 1.01
C TYR A 269 -21.15 1.33 0.94
N GLY A 270 -22.19 2.15 0.71
CA GLY A 270 -23.54 1.66 0.43
C GLY A 270 -23.60 0.81 -0.84
N LYS A 271 -23.02 1.32 -1.94
CA LYS A 271 -22.90 0.56 -3.19
C LYS A 271 -22.12 -0.75 -3.03
N LEU A 272 -21.05 -0.73 -2.24
CA LEU A 272 -20.28 -1.93 -1.90
C LEU A 272 -21.15 -2.93 -1.15
N HIS A 273 -21.93 -2.49 -0.16
CA HIS A 273 -22.85 -3.34 0.59
C HIS A 273 -23.90 -4.00 -0.33
N ASP A 274 -24.52 -3.23 -1.21
CA ASP A 274 -25.51 -3.72 -2.18
C ASP A 274 -24.87 -4.74 -3.14
N PHE A 275 -23.69 -4.43 -3.65
CA PHE A 275 -22.93 -5.34 -4.50
C PHE A 275 -22.64 -6.65 -3.77
N LEU A 276 -22.13 -6.61 -2.54
CA LEU A 276 -21.76 -7.80 -1.77
C LEU A 276 -22.97 -8.71 -1.47
N ASN A 277 -24.15 -8.11 -1.24
CA ASN A 277 -25.38 -8.82 -0.93
C ASN A 277 -26.15 -9.32 -2.16
N LYS A 278 -25.81 -8.85 -3.36
CA LYS A 278 -26.43 -9.32 -4.60
C LYS A 278 -26.10 -10.79 -4.85
N THR A 279 -27.14 -11.62 -4.92
CA THR A 279 -27.05 -13.02 -5.32
C THR A 279 -26.83 -13.13 -6.82
N ARG A 280 -25.92 -14.00 -7.25
CA ARG A 280 -25.73 -14.35 -8.65
C ARG A 280 -26.10 -15.81 -8.87
N GLY A 281 -26.98 -16.06 -9.84
CA GLY A 281 -27.04 -17.35 -10.51
C GLY A 281 -25.79 -17.45 -11.40
N ILE A 282 -25.00 -18.50 -11.22
CA ILE A 282 -23.77 -18.69 -12.00
C ILE A 282 -24.12 -19.54 -13.22
N CYS A 283 -24.54 -18.90 -14.31
CA CYS A 283 -24.59 -19.55 -15.63
C CYS A 283 -23.15 -19.90 -16.08
#